data_AF-C4RPQ4-F1
#
_entry.id   AF-C4RPQ4-F1
#
_cell.length_a   1.000
_cell.length_b   1.000
_cell.length_c   1.000
_cell.angle_alpha   90.00
_cell.angle_beta   90.00
_cell.angle_gamma   90.00
#
_symmetry.space_group_name_H-M   'P 1'
#
loop_
_entity.id
_entity.type
_entity.pdbx_description
1 polymer ?
#
loop_
_entity_poly.entity_id
_entity_poly.type
_entity_poly.pdbx_seq_one_letter_code
_entity_poly.pdbx_strand_id
1 'polypeptide(L)'
;MTLKWLAVVVAVAALTSAVTGNVVIGVVGGGELPLVANLLALTIAGTAVVLAVVAELHERLNERISALTEFLVARLTEIETRTGDRNTGFVEGYLLSHGQDAEIVPFGRRGRGAAER
;
A
#
# COMPACT_ATOMS: atom_id res chain seq x y z
N MET A 1 -2.58 0.38 14.64
CA MET A 1 -3.39 0.06 15.85
C MET A 1 -2.89 0.66 17.17
N THR A 2 -1.63 0.45 17.59
CA THR A 2 -1.14 0.84 18.95
C THR A 2 -1.23 2.35 19.23
N LEU A 3 -0.88 3.19 18.25
CA LEU A 3 -0.85 4.65 18.39
C LEU A 3 -2.25 5.24 18.62
N LYS A 4 -3.28 4.73 17.93
CA LYS A 4 -4.68 5.13 18.13
C LYS A 4 -5.12 4.87 19.56
N TRP A 5 -4.93 3.64 20.05
CA TRP A 5 -5.36 3.25 21.38
C TRP A 5 -4.59 3.97 22.48
N LEU A 6 -3.29 4.20 22.28
CA LEU A 6 -2.49 5.00 23.21
C LEU A 6 -3.01 6.43 23.29
N ALA A 7 -3.31 7.06 22.15
CA ALA A 7 -3.86 8.41 22.11
C ALA A 7 -5.25 8.48 22.78
N VAL A 8 -6.13 7.51 22.56
CA VAL A 8 -7.42 7.41 23.25
C VAL A 8 -7.22 7.29 24.77
N VAL A 9 -6.31 6.43 25.22
CA VAL A 9 -6.02 6.25 26.65
C VAL A 9 -5.49 7.55 27.27
N VAL A 10 -4.59 8.26 26.59
CA VAL A 10 -4.07 9.56 27.05
C VAL A 10 -5.19 10.59 27.16
N ALA A 11 -6.10 10.65 26.18
CA ALA A 11 -7.24 11.56 26.20
C ALA A 11 -8.17 11.29 27.39
N VAL A 12 -8.51 10.01 27.61
CA VAL A 12 -9.37 9.59 28.73
C VAL A 12 -8.69 9.89 30.05
N ALA A 13 -7.42 9.52 30.23
CA ALA A 13 -6.68 9.78 31.46
C ALA A 13 -6.59 11.28 31.78
N ALA A 14 -6.31 12.13 30.77
CA ALA A 14 -6.26 13.58 30.92
C ALA A 14 -7.61 14.15 31.39
N LEU A 15 -8.71 13.78 30.72
CA LEU A 15 -10.06 14.21 31.10
C LEU A 15 -10.43 13.73 32.50
N THR A 16 -10.22 12.45 32.81
CA THR A 16 -10.54 11.87 34.12
C THR A 16 -9.75 12.56 35.23
N SER A 17 -8.46 12.86 35.00
CA SER A 17 -7.63 13.56 35.99
C SER A 17 -8.11 14.99 36.25
N ALA A 18 -8.48 15.73 35.20
CA ALA A 18 -9.00 17.10 35.33
C ALA A 18 -10.35 17.13 36.06
N VAL A 19 -11.28 16.26 35.69
CA VAL A 19 -12.60 16.17 36.33
C VAL A 19 -12.44 15.77 37.79
N THR A 20 -11.68 14.72 38.07
CA THR A 20 -11.47 14.22 39.45
C THR A 20 -10.81 15.29 40.32
N GLY A 21 -9.79 15.98 39.80
CA GLY A 21 -9.10 17.04 40.53
C GLY A 21 -10.00 18.22 40.88
N ASN A 22 -10.85 18.68 39.95
CA ASN A 22 -11.80 19.75 40.24
C ASN A 22 -12.86 19.32 41.27
N VAL A 23 -13.36 18.09 41.18
CA VAL A 23 -14.32 17.55 42.16
C VAL A 23 -13.70 17.46 43.55
N VAL A 24 -12.50 16.92 43.67
CA VAL A 24 -11.83 16.75 44.97
C VAL A 24 -11.53 18.12 45.61
N ILE A 25 -10.97 19.07 44.86
CA ILE A 25 -10.64 20.40 45.40
C ILE A 25 -11.90 21.20 45.72
N GLY A 26 -12.94 21.08 44.88
CA GLY A 26 -14.24 21.72 45.12
C GLY A 26 -14.92 21.19 46.38
N VAL A 27 -14.87 19.87 46.63
CA VAL A 27 -15.50 19.24 47.80
C VAL A 27 -14.68 19.45 49.09
N VAL A 28 -13.34 19.38 49.01
CA VAL A 28 -12.47 19.43 50.20
C VAL A 28 -12.11 20.86 50.60
N GLY A 29 -11.98 21.78 49.63
CA GLY A 29 -11.45 23.12 49.86
C GLY A 29 -12.34 24.26 49.38
N GLY A 30 -13.45 23.98 48.68
CA GLY A 30 -14.30 25.02 48.08
C GLY A 30 -13.63 25.83 46.96
N GLY A 31 -12.47 25.39 46.48
CA GLY A 31 -11.69 26.05 45.44
C GLY A 31 -11.72 25.31 44.11
N GLU A 32 -11.13 25.92 43.07
CA GLU A 32 -10.97 25.31 41.75
C GLU A 32 -9.49 24.98 41.47
N LEU A 33 -9.23 24.00 40.59
CA LEU A 33 -7.88 23.77 40.08
C LEU A 33 -7.38 25.04 39.35
N PRO A 34 -6.07 25.33 39.38
CA PRO A 34 -5.52 26.44 38.61
C PRO A 34 -5.92 26.33 37.14
N LEU A 35 -6.42 27.41 36.55
CA LEU A 35 -6.91 27.46 35.17
C LEU A 35 -5.91 26.84 34.18
N VAL A 36 -4.61 27.06 34.41
CA VAL A 36 -3.51 26.51 33.60
C VAL A 36 -3.50 24.98 33.59
N ALA A 37 -3.78 24.32 34.72
CA ALA A 37 -3.83 22.86 34.81
C ALA A 37 -5.03 22.29 34.04
N ASN A 38 -6.19 22.94 34.14
CA ASN A 38 -7.37 22.55 33.36
C ASN A 38 -7.14 22.75 31.86
N LEU A 39 -6.55 23.86 31.44
CA LEU A 39 -6.18 24.12 30.04
C LEU A 39 -5.16 23.10 29.51
N LEU A 40 -4.16 22.73 30.31
CA LEU A 40 -3.22 21.68 29.93
C LEU A 40 -3.91 20.34 29.73
N ALA A 41 -4.77 19.92 30.65
CA ALA A 41 -5.49 18.67 30.50
C ALA A 41 -6.40 18.66 29.26
N LEU A 42 -7.07 19.78 28.98
CA LEU A 42 -7.97 19.91 27.84
C LEU A 42 -7.21 19.93 26.50
N THR A 43 -6.06 20.60 26.45
CA THR A 43 -5.19 20.61 25.26
C THR A 43 -4.56 19.24 25.01
N ILE A 44 -4.11 18.55 26.07
CA ILE A 44 -3.61 17.17 25.96
C ILE A 44 -4.72 16.24 25.46
N ALA A 45 -5.92 16.33 26.03
CA ALA A 45 -7.05 15.52 25.59
C ALA A 45 -7.42 15.82 24.12
N GLY A 46 -7.51 17.09 23.75
CA GLY A 46 -7.83 17.51 22.39
C GLY A 46 -6.79 17.04 21.37
N THR A 47 -5.50 17.25 21.64
CA THR A 47 -4.41 16.79 20.76
C THR A 47 -4.39 15.27 20.63
N ALA A 48 -4.63 14.54 21.72
CA ALA A 48 -4.69 13.08 21.70
C ALA A 48 -5.89 12.57 20.87
N VAL A 49 -7.06 13.22 20.95
CA VAL A 49 -8.20 12.89 20.08
C VAL A 49 -7.86 13.11 18.60
N VAL A 50 -7.22 14.23 18.27
CA VAL A 50 -6.79 14.50 16.88
C VAL A 50 -5.80 13.43 16.41
N LEU A 51 -4.82 13.06 17.23
CA LEU A 51 -3.87 11.99 16.91
C LEU A 51 -4.57 10.64 16.68
N ALA A 52 -5.58 10.31 17.48
CA ALA A 52 -6.35 9.07 17.31
C ALA A 52 -7.09 9.04 15.96
N VAL A 53 -7.71 10.16 15.57
CA VAL A 53 -8.41 10.29 14.28
C VAL A 53 -7.44 10.19 13.12
N VAL A 54 -6.30 10.89 13.19
CA VAL A 54 -5.26 10.82 12.15
C VAL A 54 -4.71 9.41 12.00
N ALA A 55 -4.46 8.71 13.12
CA ALA A 55 -4.00 7.33 13.11
C ALA A 55 -5.00 6.39 12.44
N GLU A 56 -6.29 6.51 12.74
CA GLU A 56 -7.35 5.71 12.10
C GLU A 56 -7.43 5.99 10.59
N LEU A 57 -7.33 7.26 10.19
CA LEU A 57 -7.39 7.62 8.78
C LEU A 57 -6.18 7.07 8.02
N HIS A 58 -5.00 7.15 8.63
CA HIS A 58 -3.79 6.57 8.09
C HIS A 58 -3.88 5.05 7.93
N GLU A 59 -4.42 4.34 8.92
CA GLU A 59 -4.60 2.88 8.86
C GLU A 59 -5.53 2.48 7.71
N ARG A 60 -6.68 3.15 7.57
CA ARG A 60 -7.63 2.90 6.47
C ARG A 60 -7.04 3.18 5.10
N LEU A 61 -6.25 4.25 4.98
CA LEU A 61 -5.57 4.57 3.73
C LEU A 61 -4.53 3.50 3.40
N ASN A 62 -3.74 3.10 4.39
CA ASN A 62 -2.72 2.07 4.23
C ASN A 62 -3.33 0.72 3.83
N GLU A 63 -4.43 0.31 4.45
CA GLU A 63 -5.18 -0.90 4.07
C GLU A 63 -5.65 -0.85 2.60
N ARG A 64 -6.21 0.28 2.17
CA ARG A 64 -6.65 0.46 0.78
C ARG A 64 -5.49 0.41 -0.21
N ILE A 65 -4.38 1.07 0.10
CA ILE A 65 -3.18 1.06 -0.75
C ILE A 65 -2.59 -0.35 -0.83
N SER A 66 -2.53 -1.06 0.30
CA SER A 66 -2.07 -2.44 0.36
C SER A 66 -2.93 -3.35 -0.51
N ALA A 67 -4.26 -3.25 -0.39
CA ALA A 67 -5.19 -4.04 -1.19
C ALA A 67 -5.06 -3.75 -2.70
N LEU A 68 -4.89 -2.47 -3.08
CA LEU A 68 -4.64 -2.10 -4.48
C LEU A 68 -3.32 -2.64 -5.00
N THR A 69 -2.28 -2.62 -4.18
CA THR A 69 -0.96 -3.15 -4.53
C THR A 69 -1.00 -4.65 -4.69
N GLU A 70 -1.65 -5.36 -3.77
CA GLU A 70 -1.85 -6.81 -3.86
C GLU A 70 -2.65 -7.19 -5.10
N PHE A 71 -3.70 -6.44 -5.43
CA PHE A 71 -4.45 -6.63 -6.67
C PHE A 71 -3.60 -6.42 -7.92
N LEU A 72 -2.79 -5.35 -7.95
CA LEU A 72 -1.90 -5.06 -9.08
C LEU A 72 -0.83 -6.14 -9.24
N VAL A 73 -0.23 -6.61 -8.14
CA VAL A 73 0.74 -7.71 -8.15
C VAL A 73 0.09 -8.98 -8.69
N ALA A 74 -1.09 -9.35 -8.18
CA ALA A 74 -1.82 -10.53 -8.66
C ALA A 74 -2.12 -10.46 -10.17
N ARG A 75 -2.56 -9.30 -10.66
CA ARG A 75 -2.81 -9.08 -12.09
C ARG A 75 -1.55 -9.12 -12.93
N LEU A 76 -0.46 -8.57 -12.44
CA LEU A 76 0.83 -8.62 -13.14
C LEU A 76 1.31 -10.07 -13.26
N THR A 77 1.24 -10.84 -12.18
CA THR A 77 1.59 -12.27 -12.17
C THR A 77 0.70 -13.08 -13.10
N GLU A 78 -0.60 -12.77 -13.20
CA GLU A 78 -1.51 -13.41 -14.15
C GLU A 78 -1.12 -13.11 -15.62
N ILE A 79 -0.73 -11.87 -15.92
CA ILE A 79 -0.28 -11.49 -17.27
C ILE A 79 1.06 -12.16 -17.61
N GLU A 80 1.98 -12.19 -16.64
CA GLU A 80 3.29 -12.83 -16.79
C GLU A 80 3.14 -14.33 -17.11
N THR A 81 2.31 -15.04 -16.33
CA THR A 81 2.06 -16.47 -16.55
C THR A 81 1.39 -16.74 -17.90
N ARG A 82 0.38 -15.94 -18.28
CA ARG A 82 -0.28 -16.07 -19.60
C ARG A 82 0.65 -15.77 -20.77
N THR A 83 1.55 -14.80 -20.62
CA THR A 83 2.51 -14.42 -21.67
C THR A 83 3.65 -15.44 -21.77
N GLY A 84 4.10 -15.98 -20.63
CA GLY A 84 5.04 -17.10 -20.57
C GLY A 84 4.52 -18.30 -21.34
N ASP A 85 3.26 -18.71 -21.08
CA ASP A 85 2.60 -19.83 -21.76
C ASP A 85 2.46 -19.62 -23.28
N ARG A 86 2.09 -18.41 -23.70
CA ARG A 86 2.05 -18.05 -25.14
C ARG A 86 3.42 -18.09 -25.80
N ASN A 87 4.46 -17.60 -25.14
CA ASN A 87 5.81 -17.62 -25.70
C ASN A 87 6.38 -19.04 -25.74
N THR A 88 6.11 -19.89 -24.75
CA THR A 88 6.50 -21.31 -24.81
C THR A 88 5.79 -22.03 -25.95
N GLY A 89 4.48 -21.81 -26.14
CA GLY A 89 3.75 -22.37 -27.28
C GLY A 89 4.22 -21.85 -28.64
N PHE A 90 4.61 -20.58 -28.73
CA PHE A 90 5.19 -20.02 -29.96
C PHE A 90 6.57 -20.60 -30.27
N VAL A 91 7.45 -20.71 -29.27
CA VAL A 91 8.80 -21.30 -29.45
C VAL A 91 8.69 -22.78 -29.80
N GLU A 92 7.85 -23.54 -29.12
CA GLU A 92 7.62 -24.96 -29.40
C GLU A 92 7.03 -25.15 -30.81
N GLY A 93 6.06 -24.33 -31.21
CA GLY A 93 5.51 -24.33 -32.57
C GLY A 93 6.53 -23.94 -33.64
N TYR A 94 7.41 -22.97 -33.38
CA TYR A 94 8.47 -22.56 -34.30
C TYR A 94 9.54 -23.66 -34.48
N LEU A 95 9.93 -24.33 -33.39
CA LEU A 95 10.88 -25.44 -33.41
C LEU A 95 10.28 -26.69 -34.09
N LEU A 96 9.01 -27.02 -33.82
CA LEU A 96 8.31 -28.13 -34.48
C LEU A 96 8.07 -27.86 -35.97
N SER A 97 7.74 -26.63 -36.35
CA SER A 97 7.58 -26.22 -37.76
C SER A 97 8.92 -26.26 -38.53
N HIS A 98 10.03 -25.88 -37.89
CA HIS A 98 11.37 -26.01 -38.49
C HIS A 98 11.87 -27.45 -38.60
N GLY A 99 11.28 -28.39 -37.85
CA GLY A 99 11.57 -29.82 -37.95
C GLY A 99 10.87 -30.52 -39.12
N GLN A 100 9.83 -29.92 -39.71
CA GLN A 100 9.04 -30.53 -40.78
C GLN A 100 9.19 -29.85 -42.16
N ASP A 101 9.47 -28.55 -42.25
CA ASP A 101 9.53 -27.83 -43.54
C ASP A 101 10.86 -27.10 -43.80
N ALA A 102 12.00 -27.75 -43.52
CA ALA A 102 13.27 -27.33 -44.14
C ALA A 102 13.38 -27.94 -45.55
N GLU A 103 12.41 -27.66 -46.43
CA GLU A 103 12.61 -27.78 -47.87
C GLU A 103 13.64 -26.71 -48.25
N ILE A 104 14.90 -27.11 -48.29
CA ILE A 104 16.01 -26.29 -48.75
C ILE A 104 15.73 -25.97 -50.21
N VAL A 105 15.12 -24.82 -50.48
CA VAL A 105 15.04 -24.26 -51.83
C VAL A 105 16.47 -23.82 -52.19
N PRO A 106 17.16 -24.50 -53.13
CA PRO A 106 18.47 -24.05 -53.55
C PRO A 106 18.30 -22.69 -54.23
N PHE A 107 18.92 -21.66 -53.67
CA PHE A 107 19.07 -20.39 -54.35
C PHE A 107 19.79 -20.63 -55.68
N GLY A 108 19.03 -20.64 -56.77
CA GLY A 108 19.54 -20.71 -58.12
C GLY A 108 20.56 -19.61 -58.33
N ARG A 109 21.82 -20.02 -58.52
CA ARG A 109 22.94 -19.17 -58.89
C ARG A 109 22.58 -18.43 -60.18
N ARG A 110 22.11 -17.18 -60.05
CA ARG A 110 21.82 -16.30 -61.18
C ARG A 110 23.14 -16.01 -61.88
N GLY A 111 23.44 -16.78 -62.93
CA GLY A 111 24.64 -16.67 -63.74
C GLY A 111 24.75 -15.28 -64.33
N ARG A 112 25.72 -14.52 -63.83
CA ARG A 112 26.24 -13.30 -64.45
C ARG A 112 27.29 -13.75 -65.47
N GLY A 113 26.98 -13.66 -66.75
CA GLY A 113 27.91 -14.03 -67.82
C GLY A 113 27.27 -14.04 -69.18
N ALA A 114 27.02 -12.84 -69.74
CA ALA A 114 26.95 -12.61 -71.19
C ALA A 114 26.91 -11.09 -71.45
N ALA A 115 28.04 -10.43 -71.18
CA ALA A 115 28.46 -9.30 -72.01
C ALA A 115 29.64 -9.84 -72.81
N GLU A 116 29.42 -10.18 -74.08
CA GLU A 116 30.44 -10.09 -75.13
C GLU A 116 29.82 -10.37 -76.51
N ARG A 117 29.87 -9.32 -77.34
CA ARG A 117 29.70 -9.23 -78.81
C ARG A 117 28.28 -9.14 -79.37
#